data_AF-A0A3S6AP38-F1
#
_entry.id   AF-A0A3S6AP38-F1
#
_cell.length_a   1.000
_cell.length_b   1.000
_cell.length_c   1.000
_cell.angle_alpha   90.00
_cell.angle_beta   90.00
_cell.angle_gamma   90.00
#
_symmetry.space_group_name_H-M   'P 1'
#
loop_
_entity.id
_entity.type
_entity.pdbx_description
1 polymer ?
#
loop_
_entity_poly.entity_id
_entity_poly.type
_entity_poly.pdbx_seq_one_letter_code
_entity_poly.pdbx_strand_id
1 'polypeptide(L)'
;FIEEQEKQLYALCARTMTLPLGRGMFTLRTMMPRPSDSLTMPKLCLVGKEPLKGTTIEMQQIEFPANMQMWPSFHNGVATGLKISPQAQDIDSNWIVYNKPKTQANNALEHAGFLMALGLNGHLKTLSFMSVYKYLVKCDEMTNVGLLLGISAAHRGSMDTKTTKLLSVHLEALLPATAMELDIPQSTQVAALMGIGLLYQGSAKRHIAEVLLQEIGRPPGPEMENSVERESYAMTAGLSLGLVTLGQGESPAGLRDLQLPDTLHYYMVGGVKRPICGSQKEKYRLASFQVREGDTVNIDVTAPGATLALGLMFFNSGNAAIAEWMQPPDSRYLLDMVRPDFLLLRTIARGLIQWQNIRPDNEWFQAQFPQTLRVHLRLPSRE
;
A
#
# COMPACT_ATOMS: atom_id res chain seq x y z
N PHE A 1 15.31 21.35 31.26
CA PHE A 1 16.58 20.75 30.83
C PHE A 1 16.40 19.30 30.42
N ILE A 2 16.04 18.36 31.33
CA ILE A 2 15.81 16.95 30.98
C ILE A 2 14.68 16.79 29.94
N GLU A 3 13.54 17.45 30.16
CA GLU A 3 12.42 17.43 29.22
C GLU A 3 12.79 17.99 27.83
N GLU A 4 13.70 18.97 27.77
CA GLU A 4 14.18 19.54 26.51
C GLU A 4 15.14 18.59 25.77
N GLN A 5 15.99 17.89 26.52
CA GLN A 5 16.82 16.80 26.00
C GLN A 5 15.95 15.64 25.49
N GLU A 6 14.87 15.28 26.19
CA GLU A 6 13.92 14.27 25.73
C GLU A 6 13.18 14.72 24.45
N LYS A 7 12.80 16.00 24.33
CA LYS A 7 12.17 16.54 23.10
C LYS A 7 13.12 16.47 21.90
N GLN A 8 14.40 16.80 22.11
CA GLN A 8 15.43 16.65 21.09
C GLN A 8 15.66 15.17 20.73
N LEU A 9 15.70 14.29 21.74
CA LEU A 9 15.82 12.85 21.53
C LEU A 9 14.63 12.32 20.72
N TYR A 10 13.40 12.75 21.02
CA TYR A 10 12.21 12.38 20.28
C TYR A 10 12.31 12.75 18.78
N ALA A 11 12.77 13.97 18.47
CA ALA A 11 13.00 14.40 17.09
C ALA A 11 14.06 13.54 16.38
N LEU A 12 15.13 13.17 17.08
CA LEU A 12 16.15 12.25 16.55
C LEU A 12 15.60 10.84 16.37
N CYS A 13 14.76 10.35 17.28
CA CYS A 13 14.11 9.06 17.20
C CYS A 13 13.11 8.99 16.04
N ALA A 14 12.37 10.06 15.75
CA ALA A 14 11.52 10.17 14.56
C ALA A 14 12.33 9.89 13.29
N ARG A 15 13.52 10.49 13.16
CA ARG A 15 14.45 10.17 12.06
C ARG A 15 14.92 8.71 12.13
N THR A 16 15.40 8.25 13.29
CA THR A 16 15.93 6.89 13.46
C THR A 16 14.92 5.80 13.09
N MET A 17 13.64 6.01 13.35
CA MET A 17 12.56 5.11 12.98
C MET A 17 12.37 4.93 11.47
N THR A 18 12.81 5.90 10.66
CA THR A 18 12.75 5.83 9.18
C THR A 18 13.99 5.19 8.54
N LEU A 19 15.13 5.16 9.26
CA LEU A 19 16.40 4.63 8.76
C LEU A 19 16.35 3.15 8.29
N PRO A 20 15.55 2.24 8.90
CA PRO A 20 15.45 0.88 8.43
C PRO A 20 15.08 0.75 6.94
N LEU A 21 14.22 1.64 6.41
CA LEU A 21 13.81 1.62 5.01
C LEU A 21 15.02 1.82 4.07
N GLY A 22 15.77 2.90 4.29
CA GLY A 22 16.98 3.21 3.51
C GLY A 22 18.07 2.14 3.69
N ARG A 23 18.23 1.61 4.91
CA ARG A 23 19.15 0.51 5.18
C ARG A 23 18.81 -0.74 4.37
N GLY A 24 17.52 -1.09 4.28
CA GLY A 24 17.05 -2.24 3.50
C GLY A 24 17.38 -2.11 2.02
N MET A 25 17.21 -0.91 1.45
CA MET A 25 17.58 -0.60 0.06
C MET A 25 19.11 -0.64 -0.14
N PHE A 26 19.88 -0.09 0.81
CA PHE A 26 21.33 -0.04 0.73
C PHE A 26 21.99 -1.43 0.76
N THR A 27 21.48 -2.33 1.57
CA THR A 27 22.02 -3.71 1.71
C THR A 27 21.22 -4.75 0.94
N LEU A 28 20.45 -4.35 -0.09
CA LEU A 28 19.58 -5.26 -0.83
C LEU A 28 20.40 -6.36 -1.53
N ARG A 29 20.08 -7.63 -1.22
CA ARG A 29 20.64 -8.83 -1.87
C ARG A 29 22.17 -9.00 -1.77
N THR A 30 22.78 -8.51 -0.70
CA THR A 30 24.23 -8.54 -0.49
C THR A 30 24.75 -9.77 0.28
N MET A 31 23.86 -10.61 0.84
CA MET A 31 24.23 -11.71 1.73
C MET A 31 23.67 -13.05 1.26
N MET A 32 24.48 -14.10 1.40
CA MET A 32 24.09 -15.50 1.23
C MET A 32 24.17 -16.18 2.61
N PRO A 33 23.04 -16.44 3.28
CA PRO A 33 23.05 -17.08 4.59
C PRO A 33 23.46 -18.54 4.47
N ARG A 34 24.19 -19.06 5.46
CA ARG A 34 24.42 -20.50 5.61
C ARG A 34 23.21 -21.11 6.33
N PRO A 35 22.79 -22.33 5.99
CA PRO A 35 21.62 -22.96 6.62
C PRO A 35 21.77 -23.21 8.14
N SER A 36 23.00 -23.25 8.67
CA SER A 36 23.27 -23.37 10.10
C SER A 36 23.07 -22.07 10.89
N ASP A 37 23.09 -20.92 10.22
CA ASP A 37 23.19 -19.63 10.88
C ASP A 37 21.79 -19.01 11.01
N SER A 38 21.43 -18.60 12.23
CA SER A 38 20.28 -17.72 12.43
C SER A 38 20.68 -16.30 12.06
N LEU A 39 19.78 -15.62 11.35
CA LEU A 39 20.06 -14.27 10.89
C LEU A 39 19.79 -13.29 12.04
N THR A 40 20.85 -12.66 12.55
CA THR A 40 20.72 -11.74 13.68
C THR A 40 20.11 -10.42 13.22
N MET A 41 18.94 -10.10 13.76
CA MET A 41 18.28 -8.83 13.50
C MET A 41 18.97 -7.72 14.32
N PRO A 42 19.50 -6.67 13.67
CA PRO A 42 20.13 -5.57 14.38
C PRO A 42 19.09 -4.82 15.21
N LYS A 43 19.33 -4.62 16.50
CA LYS A 43 18.36 -3.95 17.39
C LYS A 43 18.15 -2.49 16.98
N LEU A 44 16.89 -2.05 16.93
CA LEU A 44 16.53 -0.65 16.75
C LEU A 44 16.62 0.09 18.09
N CYS A 45 17.73 0.77 18.34
CA CYS A 45 17.94 1.52 19.59
C CYS A 45 17.34 2.93 19.50
N LEU A 46 16.41 3.26 20.39
CA LEU A 46 15.78 4.58 20.51
C LEU A 46 16.26 5.33 21.77
N VAL A 47 17.53 5.14 22.14
CA VAL A 47 18.14 5.76 23.32
C VAL A 47 19.17 6.81 22.90
N GLY A 48 19.20 7.93 23.64
CA GLY A 48 20.18 9.00 23.47
C GLY A 48 21.39 8.81 24.37
N LYS A 49 22.50 9.44 24.00
CA LYS A 49 23.69 9.53 24.86
C LYS A 49 24.10 10.98 24.98
N GLU A 50 24.21 11.47 26.22
CA GLU A 50 24.67 12.83 26.48
C GLU A 50 26.17 12.98 26.11
N PRO A 51 26.56 14.01 25.35
CA PRO A 51 27.93 14.14 24.85
C PRO A 51 28.98 14.37 25.95
N LEU A 52 28.63 15.05 27.04
CA LEU A 52 29.59 15.43 28.10
C LEU A 52 29.78 14.34 29.16
N LYS A 53 28.68 13.74 29.65
CA LYS A 53 28.72 12.75 30.74
C LYS A 53 28.60 11.31 30.25
N GLY A 54 28.20 11.10 28.99
CA GLY A 54 27.95 9.78 28.43
C GLY A 54 26.76 9.06 29.05
N THR A 55 25.91 9.77 29.80
CA THR A 55 24.67 9.24 30.40
C THR A 55 23.68 8.86 29.32
N THR A 56 22.98 7.75 29.53
CA THR A 56 21.90 7.31 28.66
C THR A 56 20.64 8.12 28.95
N ILE A 57 20.08 8.72 27.91
CA ILE A 57 18.82 9.46 27.97
C ILE A 57 17.76 8.56 27.35
N GLU A 58 16.72 8.26 28.11
CA GLU A 58 15.55 7.50 27.66
C GLU A 58 14.33 8.43 27.67
N MET A 59 13.36 8.16 26.80
CA MET A 59 12.10 8.90 26.77
C MET A 59 11.17 8.31 27.84
N GLN A 60 11.10 8.94 29.01
CA GLN A 60 10.26 8.50 30.13
C GLN A 60 9.23 9.56 30.56
N GLN A 61 9.54 10.85 30.36
CA GLN A 61 8.68 11.95 30.81
C GLN A 61 7.76 12.48 29.71
N ILE A 62 8.05 12.19 28.44
CA ILE A 62 7.20 12.54 27.30
C ILE A 62 6.18 11.42 27.03
N GLU A 63 4.90 11.77 26.99
CA GLU A 63 3.86 10.86 26.50
C GLU A 63 4.00 10.66 24.99
N PHE A 64 4.12 9.41 24.57
CA PHE A 64 4.14 9.02 23.15
C PHE A 64 3.16 7.86 22.90
N PRO A 65 2.67 7.69 21.66
CA PRO A 65 1.76 6.61 21.32
C PRO A 65 2.37 5.23 21.61
N ALA A 66 1.62 4.35 22.29
CA ALA A 66 2.11 3.02 22.67
C ALA A 66 2.53 2.15 21.47
N ASN A 67 1.99 2.42 20.29
CA ASN A 67 2.28 1.71 19.03
C ASN A 67 3.42 2.32 18.20
N MET A 68 4.13 3.34 18.70
CA MET A 68 5.19 4.05 17.98
C MET A 68 6.29 3.13 17.43
N GLN A 69 6.61 2.03 18.15
CA GLN A 69 7.68 1.10 17.77
C GLN A 69 7.23 0.03 16.75
N MET A 70 5.93 -0.07 16.45
CA MET A 70 5.36 -1.17 15.65
C MET A 70 5.91 -1.21 14.21
N TRP A 71 5.64 -0.18 13.42
CA TRP A 71 6.11 -0.06 12.04
C TRP A 71 7.65 0.01 11.90
N PRO A 72 8.37 0.77 12.74
CA PRO A 72 9.84 0.81 12.66
C PRO A 72 10.49 -0.56 12.89
N SER A 73 9.99 -1.35 13.84
CA SER A 73 10.49 -2.71 14.09
C SER A 73 10.14 -3.65 12.94
N PHE A 74 8.94 -3.52 12.36
CA PHE A 74 8.59 -4.25 11.14
C PHE A 74 9.54 -3.92 9.99
N HIS A 75 9.78 -2.64 9.70
CA HIS A 75 10.74 -2.21 8.67
C HIS A 75 12.18 -2.68 8.97
N ASN A 76 12.56 -2.74 10.24
CA ASN A 76 13.86 -3.28 10.69
C ASN A 76 14.00 -4.76 10.30
N GLY A 77 12.93 -5.54 10.48
CA GLY A 77 12.80 -6.92 10.02
C GLY A 77 12.87 -7.05 8.50
N VAL A 78 12.09 -6.25 7.76
CA VAL A 78 12.08 -6.25 6.29
C VAL A 78 13.47 -5.96 5.75
N ALA A 79 14.12 -4.91 6.24
CA ALA A 79 15.47 -4.50 5.83
C ALA A 79 16.52 -5.59 6.08
N THR A 80 16.30 -6.44 7.08
CA THR A 80 17.19 -7.53 7.42
C THR A 80 16.98 -8.74 6.49
N GLY A 81 15.72 -9.06 6.17
CA GLY A 81 15.41 -10.12 5.20
C GLY A 81 15.76 -9.76 3.76
N LEU A 82 15.68 -8.48 3.38
CA LEU A 82 16.03 -8.01 2.02
C LEU A 82 17.52 -8.16 1.70
N LYS A 83 18.38 -8.32 2.72
CA LYS A 83 19.81 -8.60 2.53
C LYS A 83 20.06 -9.93 1.84
N ILE A 84 19.15 -10.87 2.00
CA ILE A 84 19.28 -12.22 1.44
C ILE A 84 19.16 -12.14 -0.08
N SER A 85 20.10 -12.73 -0.79
CA SER A 85 20.04 -12.83 -2.25
C SER A 85 18.96 -13.85 -2.69
N PRO A 86 18.25 -13.62 -3.82
CA PRO A 86 17.32 -14.59 -4.40
C PRO A 86 18.00 -15.89 -4.84
N GLN A 87 19.33 -15.88 -5.01
CA GLN A 87 20.12 -17.04 -5.43
C GLN A 87 20.44 -18.00 -4.28
N ALA A 88 20.08 -17.66 -3.03
CA ALA A 88 20.26 -18.54 -1.89
C ALA A 88 19.36 -19.78 -2.05
N GLN A 89 19.97 -20.96 -2.25
CA GLN A 89 19.24 -22.21 -2.47
C GLN A 89 18.87 -22.93 -1.16
N ASP A 90 19.58 -22.62 -0.07
CA ASP A 90 19.48 -23.37 1.19
C ASP A 90 18.40 -22.81 2.16
N ILE A 91 17.40 -22.10 1.63
CA ILE A 91 16.33 -21.47 2.42
C ILE A 91 15.07 -22.35 2.37
N ASP A 92 15.05 -23.34 3.26
CA ASP A 92 13.93 -24.24 3.42
C ASP A 92 12.87 -23.70 4.39
N SER A 93 11.64 -24.24 4.30
CA SER A 93 10.56 -23.96 5.25
C SER A 93 10.99 -24.11 6.72
N ASN A 94 11.92 -25.02 7.03
CA ASN A 94 12.43 -25.22 8.39
C ASN A 94 13.34 -24.07 8.83
N TRP A 95 14.18 -23.55 7.94
CA TRP A 95 15.06 -22.42 8.24
C TRP A 95 14.26 -21.14 8.51
N ILE A 96 13.18 -20.92 7.75
CA ILE A 96 12.27 -19.79 7.97
C ILE A 96 11.61 -19.87 9.35
N VAL A 97 11.16 -21.07 9.75
CA VAL A 97 10.56 -21.29 11.08
C VAL A 97 11.62 -21.23 12.20
N TYR A 98 12.85 -21.63 11.92
CA TYR A 98 13.97 -21.57 12.87
C TYR A 98 14.34 -20.14 13.26
N ASN A 99 14.24 -19.19 12.32
CA ASN A 99 14.47 -17.76 12.57
C ASN A 99 13.36 -17.09 13.38
N LYS A 100 12.29 -17.83 13.72
CA LYS A 100 11.24 -17.30 14.60
C LYS A 100 11.83 -17.00 15.98
N PRO A 101 11.75 -15.75 16.46
CA PRO A 101 12.32 -15.38 17.74
C PRO A 101 11.58 -16.08 18.88
N LYS A 102 12.36 -16.60 19.84
CA LYS A 102 11.83 -17.32 21.01
C LYS A 102 11.20 -16.37 22.06
N THR A 103 11.46 -15.06 21.96
CA THR A 103 10.99 -14.03 22.90
C THR A 103 9.80 -13.26 22.31
N GLN A 104 8.71 -13.15 23.06
CA GLN A 104 7.34 -13.07 22.49
C GLN A 104 6.81 -11.70 22.04
N ALA A 105 7.36 -10.55 22.41
CA ALA A 105 6.72 -9.25 22.10
C ALA A 105 7.39 -8.50 20.94
N ASN A 106 8.58 -7.92 21.13
CA ASN A 106 9.15 -6.99 20.14
C ASN A 106 9.74 -7.70 18.91
N ASN A 107 10.27 -8.91 19.10
CA ASN A 107 10.89 -9.65 18.02
C ASN A 107 9.83 -10.24 17.06
N ALA A 108 8.57 -10.38 17.49
CA ALA A 108 7.49 -10.88 16.63
C ALA A 108 7.21 -9.91 15.47
N LEU A 109 7.27 -8.60 15.73
CA LEU A 109 7.12 -7.55 14.72
C LEU A 109 8.26 -7.56 13.70
N GLU A 110 9.50 -7.75 14.17
CA GLU A 110 10.66 -7.87 13.29
C GLU A 110 10.58 -9.15 12.44
N HIS A 111 10.10 -10.25 13.03
CA HIS A 111 9.86 -11.50 12.30
C HIS A 111 8.78 -11.36 11.23
N ALA A 112 7.71 -10.64 11.51
CA ALA A 112 6.66 -10.34 10.54
C ALA A 112 7.23 -9.59 9.32
N GLY A 113 8.08 -8.59 9.54
CA GLY A 113 8.77 -7.88 8.47
C GLY A 113 9.75 -8.77 7.70
N PHE A 114 10.47 -9.63 8.42
CA PHE A 114 11.37 -10.61 7.83
C PHE A 114 10.64 -11.58 6.87
N LEU A 115 9.45 -12.07 7.25
CA LEU A 115 8.61 -12.92 6.39
C LEU A 115 8.21 -12.20 5.09
N MET A 116 7.83 -10.92 5.18
CA MET A 116 7.51 -10.11 3.99
C MET A 116 8.70 -10.01 3.03
N ALA A 117 9.90 -9.75 3.57
CA ALA A 117 11.11 -9.63 2.77
C ALA A 117 11.50 -10.95 2.08
N LEU A 118 11.34 -12.09 2.76
CA LEU A 118 11.54 -13.40 2.13
C LEU A 118 10.57 -13.64 0.97
N GLY A 119 9.33 -13.16 1.09
CA GLY A 119 8.34 -13.18 0.02
C GLY A 119 8.75 -12.33 -1.18
N LEU A 120 9.20 -11.09 -0.94
CA LEU A 120 9.72 -10.20 -1.99
C LEU A 120 10.94 -10.76 -2.72
N ASN A 121 11.78 -11.54 -2.02
CA ASN A 121 12.92 -12.24 -2.61
C ASN A 121 12.54 -13.56 -3.31
N GLY A 122 11.29 -14.03 -3.17
CA GLY A 122 10.78 -15.25 -3.79
C GLY A 122 11.01 -16.53 -3.00
N HIS A 123 11.66 -16.45 -1.83
CA HIS A 123 11.97 -17.60 -0.96
C HIS A 123 10.74 -18.17 -0.27
N LEU A 124 9.67 -17.38 -0.12
CA LEU A 124 8.47 -17.82 0.57
C LEU A 124 7.64 -18.86 -0.21
N LYS A 125 7.98 -19.15 -1.48
CA LYS A 125 7.38 -20.25 -2.26
C LYS A 125 7.67 -21.63 -1.67
N THR A 126 8.80 -21.78 -0.96
CA THR A 126 9.21 -23.05 -0.34
C THR A 126 8.51 -23.30 1.00
N LEU A 127 7.81 -22.30 1.53
CA LEU A 127 7.12 -22.40 2.82
C LEU A 127 5.92 -23.35 2.71
N SER A 128 5.85 -24.33 3.61
CA SER A 128 4.73 -25.28 3.61
C SER A 128 3.40 -24.60 3.99
N PHE A 129 2.30 -25.06 3.41
CA PHE A 129 0.95 -24.57 3.74
C PHE A 129 0.61 -24.72 5.23
N MET A 130 1.09 -25.79 5.87
CA MET A 130 0.93 -25.99 7.32
C MET A 130 1.64 -24.91 8.13
N SER A 131 2.83 -24.47 7.71
CA SER A 131 3.54 -23.37 8.35
C SER A 131 2.80 -22.04 8.18
N VAL A 132 2.30 -21.76 6.97
CA VAL A 132 1.48 -20.58 6.68
C VAL A 132 0.26 -20.54 7.59
N TYR A 133 -0.49 -21.64 7.68
CA TYR A 133 -1.63 -21.76 8.58
C TYR A 133 -1.27 -21.50 10.05
N LYS A 134 -0.16 -22.08 10.54
CA LYS A 134 0.33 -21.83 11.91
C LYS A 134 0.67 -20.38 12.21
N TYR A 135 1.07 -19.59 11.20
CA TYR A 135 1.28 -18.16 11.37
C TYR A 135 -0.05 -17.40 11.41
N LEU A 136 -0.98 -17.70 10.50
CA LEU A 136 -2.27 -17.01 10.39
C LEU A 136 -3.19 -17.26 11.60
N VAL A 137 -3.20 -18.48 12.15
CA VAL A 137 -4.02 -18.82 13.34
C VAL A 137 -3.65 -18.00 14.58
N LYS A 138 -2.44 -17.43 14.63
CA LYS A 138 -2.05 -16.56 15.75
C LYS A 138 -2.77 -15.21 15.75
N CYS A 139 -3.41 -14.85 14.62
CA CYS A 139 -4.16 -13.61 14.45
C CYS A 139 -3.38 -12.33 14.81
N ASP A 140 -2.05 -12.35 14.65
CA ASP A 140 -1.23 -11.16 14.82
C ASP A 140 -1.26 -10.32 13.53
N GLU A 141 -1.68 -9.07 13.65
CA GLU A 141 -1.96 -8.14 12.55
C GLU A 141 -0.74 -7.97 11.64
N MET A 142 0.44 -7.65 12.21
CA MET A 142 1.64 -7.39 11.43
C MET A 142 2.18 -8.65 10.77
N THR A 143 2.09 -9.81 11.45
CA THR A 143 2.44 -11.11 10.86
C THR A 143 1.55 -11.42 9.67
N ASN A 144 0.24 -11.17 9.76
CA ASN A 144 -0.69 -11.36 8.64
C ASN A 144 -0.35 -10.42 7.48
N VAL A 145 -0.15 -9.13 7.74
CA VAL A 145 0.26 -8.15 6.71
C VAL A 145 1.53 -8.61 5.98
N GLY A 146 2.58 -8.96 6.74
CA GLY A 146 3.85 -9.37 6.16
C GLY A 146 3.77 -10.68 5.38
N LEU A 147 3.03 -11.66 5.90
CA LEU A 147 2.86 -12.97 5.25
C LEU A 147 2.02 -12.89 3.99
N LEU A 148 0.88 -12.19 4.01
CA LEU A 148 -0.02 -12.06 2.85
C LEU A 148 0.68 -11.31 1.71
N LEU A 149 1.30 -10.16 1.99
CA LEU A 149 2.07 -9.43 0.99
C LEU A 149 3.26 -10.24 0.47
N GLY A 150 3.96 -10.93 1.36
CA GLY A 150 5.10 -11.78 1.00
C GLY A 150 4.72 -12.93 0.06
N ILE A 151 3.66 -13.67 0.38
CA ILE A 151 3.19 -14.80 -0.46
C ILE A 151 2.70 -14.27 -1.81
N SER A 152 1.90 -13.19 -1.81
CA SER A 152 1.41 -12.56 -3.04
C SER A 152 2.53 -12.04 -3.93
N ALA A 153 3.56 -11.41 -3.36
CA ALA A 153 4.71 -10.95 -4.13
C ALA A 153 5.51 -12.11 -4.73
N ALA A 154 5.64 -13.22 -4.00
CA ALA A 154 6.29 -14.42 -4.52
C ALA A 154 5.51 -15.01 -5.72
N HIS A 155 4.18 -15.03 -5.65
CA HIS A 155 3.28 -15.53 -6.69
C HIS A 155 2.80 -14.46 -7.69
N ARG A 156 3.53 -13.35 -7.82
CA ARG A 156 3.14 -12.22 -8.66
C ARG A 156 2.86 -12.65 -10.11
N GLY A 157 1.66 -12.33 -10.61
CA GLY A 157 1.20 -12.64 -11.97
C GLY A 157 0.92 -14.13 -12.25
N SER A 158 0.99 -15.03 -11.25
CA SER A 158 0.81 -16.46 -11.49
C SER A 158 -0.65 -16.93 -11.48
N MET A 159 -1.59 -16.08 -11.02
CA MET A 159 -3.01 -16.43 -10.85
C MET A 159 -3.23 -17.70 -10.02
N ASP A 160 -2.37 -17.98 -9.04
CA ASP A 160 -2.46 -19.20 -8.25
C ASP A 160 -3.76 -19.25 -7.43
N THR A 161 -4.50 -20.34 -7.60
CA THR A 161 -5.82 -20.51 -6.96
C THR A 161 -5.71 -20.76 -5.46
N LYS A 162 -4.62 -21.40 -5.00
CA LYS A 162 -4.40 -21.64 -3.56
C LYS A 162 -4.17 -20.32 -2.83
N THR A 163 -3.28 -19.49 -3.36
CA THR A 163 -3.01 -18.15 -2.84
C THR A 163 -4.24 -17.24 -2.95
N THR A 164 -5.02 -17.33 -4.04
CA THR A 164 -6.29 -16.59 -4.16
C THR A 164 -7.25 -16.96 -3.02
N LYS A 165 -7.44 -18.26 -2.74
CA LYS A 165 -8.31 -18.72 -1.66
C LYS A 165 -7.82 -18.28 -0.27
N LEU A 166 -6.51 -18.22 -0.09
CA LEU A 166 -5.91 -17.70 1.15
C LEU A 166 -6.27 -16.23 1.36
N LEU A 167 -6.09 -15.40 0.33
CA LEU A 167 -6.36 -13.96 0.37
C LEU A 167 -7.85 -13.66 0.47
N SER A 168 -8.71 -14.43 -0.21
CA SER A 168 -10.15 -14.20 -0.22
C SER A 168 -10.80 -14.37 1.16
N VAL A 169 -10.21 -15.15 2.07
CA VAL A 169 -10.71 -15.25 3.45
C VAL A 169 -10.54 -13.94 4.21
N HIS A 170 -9.58 -13.11 3.81
CA HIS A 170 -9.29 -11.82 4.44
C HIS A 170 -10.02 -10.64 3.77
N LEU A 171 -10.84 -10.90 2.74
CA LEU A 171 -11.60 -9.89 1.99
C LEU A 171 -13.07 -10.29 1.92
N GLU A 172 -13.93 -9.56 2.64
CA GLU A 172 -15.38 -9.80 2.65
C GLU A 172 -15.99 -9.82 1.25
N ALA A 173 -15.51 -8.95 0.35
CA ALA A 173 -16.03 -8.82 -1.01
C ALA A 173 -15.80 -10.07 -1.89
N LEU A 174 -14.85 -10.93 -1.52
CA LEU A 174 -14.56 -12.19 -2.23
C LEU A 174 -15.12 -13.42 -1.50
N LEU A 175 -15.71 -13.23 -0.32
CA LEU A 175 -16.35 -14.31 0.41
C LEU A 175 -17.73 -14.64 -0.18
N PRO A 176 -18.13 -15.92 -0.19
CA PRO A 176 -19.50 -16.29 -0.50
C PRO A 176 -20.47 -15.61 0.50
N ALA A 177 -21.68 -15.25 0.04
CA ALA A 177 -22.72 -14.63 0.87
C ALA A 177 -23.18 -15.50 2.08
N THR A 178 -22.76 -16.76 2.13
CA THR A 178 -23.03 -17.71 3.23
C THR A 178 -21.93 -17.77 4.29
N ALA A 179 -20.81 -17.05 4.10
CA ALA A 179 -19.71 -17.04 5.05
C ALA A 179 -20.09 -16.25 6.31
N MET A 180 -19.61 -16.69 7.48
CA MET A 180 -19.76 -15.91 8.71
C MET A 180 -18.99 -14.59 8.59
N GLU A 181 -19.52 -13.55 9.22
CA GLU A 181 -18.82 -12.27 9.42
C GLU A 181 -17.56 -12.54 10.24
N LEU A 182 -16.41 -12.18 9.67
CA LEU A 182 -15.10 -12.31 10.29
C LEU A 182 -14.61 -10.91 10.66
N ASP A 183 -14.28 -10.72 11.94
CA ASP A 183 -13.64 -9.48 12.41
C ASP A 183 -12.17 -9.49 11.97
N ILE A 184 -11.88 -8.81 10.85
CA ILE A 184 -10.56 -8.75 10.23
C ILE A 184 -10.02 -7.32 10.33
N PRO A 185 -8.83 -7.11 10.93
CA PRO A 185 -8.22 -5.80 11.01
C PRO A 185 -8.04 -5.13 9.64
N GLN A 186 -8.31 -3.82 9.56
CA GLN A 186 -8.29 -3.05 8.32
C GLN A 186 -6.95 -3.17 7.56
N SER A 187 -5.81 -3.11 8.27
CA SER A 187 -4.47 -3.24 7.67
C SER A 187 -4.26 -4.60 6.98
N THR A 188 -4.84 -5.67 7.53
CA THR A 188 -4.79 -7.02 6.95
C THR A 188 -5.66 -7.08 5.69
N GLN A 189 -6.83 -6.43 5.69
CA GLN A 189 -7.66 -6.30 4.49
C GLN A 189 -6.93 -5.54 3.38
N VAL A 190 -6.29 -4.40 3.72
CA VAL A 190 -5.47 -3.61 2.79
C VAL A 190 -4.33 -4.46 2.20
N ALA A 191 -3.61 -5.20 3.04
CA ALA A 191 -2.55 -6.10 2.63
C ALA A 191 -3.07 -7.22 1.70
N ALA A 192 -4.22 -7.82 2.01
CA ALA A 192 -4.85 -8.84 1.19
C ALA A 192 -5.28 -8.29 -0.18
N LEU A 193 -5.82 -7.06 -0.20
CA LEU A 193 -6.26 -6.36 -1.40
C LEU A 193 -5.09 -6.11 -2.36
N MET A 194 -4.00 -5.54 -1.84
CA MET A 194 -2.74 -5.40 -2.57
C MET A 194 -2.20 -6.76 -3.05
N GLY A 195 -2.34 -7.77 -2.19
CA GLY A 195 -1.94 -9.13 -2.50
C GLY A 195 -2.69 -9.73 -3.70
N ILE A 196 -3.99 -9.47 -3.83
CA ILE A 196 -4.79 -9.85 -5.01
C ILE A 196 -4.30 -9.11 -6.25
N GLY A 197 -4.02 -7.81 -6.13
CA GLY A 197 -3.46 -6.99 -7.22
C GLY A 197 -2.15 -7.54 -7.77
N LEU A 198 -1.22 -7.94 -6.88
CA LEU A 198 0.05 -8.56 -7.26
C LEU A 198 -0.13 -9.93 -7.91
N LEU A 199 -0.98 -10.78 -7.35
CA LEU A 199 -1.22 -12.14 -7.84
C LEU A 199 -1.83 -12.15 -9.25
N TYR A 200 -2.73 -11.22 -9.53
CA TYR A 200 -3.45 -11.09 -10.80
C TYR A 200 -2.87 -10.00 -11.71
N GLN A 201 -1.65 -9.53 -11.44
CA GLN A 201 -1.00 -8.48 -12.21
C GLN A 201 -0.97 -8.83 -13.72
N GLY A 202 -1.50 -7.94 -14.56
CA GLY A 202 -1.55 -8.08 -16.02
C GLY A 202 -2.51 -9.15 -16.55
N SER A 203 -3.29 -9.82 -15.69
CA SER A 203 -4.20 -10.90 -16.11
C SER A 203 -5.52 -10.43 -16.70
N ALA A 204 -5.93 -9.18 -16.39
CA ALA A 204 -7.23 -8.63 -16.77
C ALA A 204 -8.44 -9.53 -16.41
N LYS A 205 -8.35 -10.29 -15.31
CA LYS A 205 -9.43 -11.19 -14.88
C LYS A 205 -10.68 -10.40 -14.47
N ARG A 206 -11.75 -10.53 -15.26
CA ARG A 206 -13.04 -9.82 -15.11
C ARG A 206 -13.54 -9.73 -13.68
N HIS A 207 -13.80 -10.87 -13.03
CA HIS A 207 -14.41 -10.89 -11.70
C HIS A 207 -13.57 -10.14 -10.66
N ILE A 208 -12.24 -10.25 -10.72
CA ILE A 208 -11.34 -9.55 -9.80
C ILE A 208 -11.36 -8.04 -10.07
N ALA A 209 -11.36 -7.63 -11.34
CA ALA A 209 -11.45 -6.21 -11.71
C ALA A 209 -12.79 -5.59 -11.25
N GLU A 210 -13.90 -6.31 -11.39
CA GLU A 210 -15.22 -5.88 -10.95
C GLU A 210 -15.28 -5.71 -9.43
N VAL A 211 -14.78 -6.68 -8.66
CA VAL A 211 -14.73 -6.59 -7.20
C VAL A 211 -13.85 -5.41 -6.77
N LEU A 212 -12.64 -5.28 -7.31
CA LEU A 212 -11.74 -4.18 -6.95
C LEU A 212 -12.32 -2.79 -7.30
N LEU A 213 -13.10 -2.68 -8.38
CA LEU A 213 -13.79 -1.44 -8.73
C LEU A 213 -14.86 -1.08 -7.69
N GLN A 214 -15.62 -2.06 -7.21
CA GLN A 214 -16.62 -1.86 -6.16
C GLN A 214 -15.96 -1.46 -4.83
N GLU A 215 -14.79 -2.04 -4.52
CA GLU A 215 -14.04 -1.73 -3.31
C GLU A 215 -13.45 -0.31 -3.29
N ILE A 216 -13.14 0.30 -4.43
CA ILE A 216 -12.73 1.73 -4.49
C ILE A 216 -13.84 2.63 -3.94
N GLY A 217 -15.09 2.34 -4.30
CA GLY A 217 -16.26 3.12 -3.92
C GLY A 217 -17.00 2.60 -2.68
N ARG A 218 -16.35 1.80 -1.83
CA ARG A 218 -17.00 1.14 -0.68
C ARG A 218 -17.65 2.16 0.26
N PRO A 219 -18.97 2.07 0.54
CA PRO A 219 -19.64 2.99 1.45
C PRO A 219 -19.23 2.75 2.92
N PRO A 220 -19.34 3.77 3.80
CA PRO A 220 -19.05 3.59 5.22
C PRO A 220 -20.16 2.81 5.93
N GLY A 221 -19.81 2.08 6.99
CA GLY A 221 -20.73 1.23 7.74
C GLY A 221 -20.73 -0.22 7.22
N PRO A 222 -21.69 -1.06 7.64
CA PRO A 222 -22.81 -0.73 8.52
C PRO A 222 -22.38 -0.32 9.93
N GLU A 223 -23.17 0.55 10.57
CA GLU A 223 -22.97 0.98 11.97
C GLU A 223 -21.57 1.54 12.28
N MET A 224 -20.72 0.79 12.98
CA MET A 224 -19.35 1.19 13.36
C MET A 224 -18.26 0.59 12.46
N GLU A 225 -18.64 -0.20 11.46
CA GLU A 225 -17.69 -0.82 10.52
C GLU A 225 -17.24 0.14 9.42
N ASN A 226 -16.11 -0.18 8.79
CA ASN A 226 -15.61 0.47 7.57
C ASN A 226 -15.47 2.00 7.68
N SER A 227 -15.15 2.50 8.86
CA SER A 227 -14.97 3.92 9.15
C SER A 227 -13.50 4.34 9.24
N VAL A 228 -12.61 3.42 9.61
CA VAL A 228 -11.18 3.66 9.86
C VAL A 228 -10.35 3.42 8.60
N GLU A 229 -9.39 4.33 8.32
CA GLU A 229 -8.40 4.21 7.23
C GLU A 229 -8.99 3.88 5.85
N ARG A 230 -10.14 4.47 5.53
CA ARG A 230 -10.84 4.22 4.26
C ARG A 230 -10.05 4.70 3.05
N GLU A 231 -9.29 5.77 3.21
CA GLU A 231 -8.41 6.31 2.17
C GLU A 231 -7.34 5.29 1.78
N SER A 232 -6.70 4.63 2.76
CA SER A 232 -5.70 3.59 2.54
C SER A 232 -6.29 2.39 1.79
N TYR A 233 -7.51 2.00 2.15
CA TYR A 233 -8.22 0.89 1.50
C TYR A 233 -8.60 1.22 0.05
N ALA A 234 -9.26 2.35 -0.18
CA ALA A 234 -9.68 2.78 -1.51
C ALA A 234 -8.47 3.04 -2.44
N MET A 235 -7.40 3.64 -1.91
CA MET A 235 -6.15 3.82 -2.64
C MET A 235 -5.54 2.48 -3.06
N THR A 236 -5.51 1.51 -2.14
CA THR A 236 -4.96 0.18 -2.40
C THR A 236 -5.84 -0.63 -3.37
N ALA A 237 -7.17 -0.48 -3.29
CA ALA A 237 -8.11 -1.05 -4.25
C ALA A 237 -7.82 -0.56 -5.68
N GLY A 238 -7.63 0.75 -5.82
CA GLY A 238 -7.27 1.38 -7.09
C GLY A 238 -5.92 0.94 -7.62
N LEU A 239 -4.89 0.92 -6.76
CA LEU A 239 -3.56 0.42 -7.15
C LEU A 239 -3.62 -1.04 -7.60
N SER A 240 -4.35 -1.88 -6.86
CA SER A 240 -4.54 -3.29 -7.17
C SER A 240 -5.27 -3.48 -8.51
N LEU A 241 -6.33 -2.71 -8.76
CA LEU A 241 -7.05 -2.72 -10.03
C LEU A 241 -6.14 -2.29 -11.19
N GLY A 242 -5.34 -1.25 -10.97
CA GLY A 242 -4.33 -0.79 -11.92
C GLY A 242 -3.28 -1.85 -12.23
N LEU A 243 -2.84 -2.64 -11.24
CA LEU A 243 -1.94 -3.77 -11.45
C LEU A 243 -2.60 -4.91 -12.25
N VAL A 244 -3.86 -5.24 -11.95
CA VAL A 244 -4.61 -6.28 -12.68
C VAL A 244 -4.80 -5.91 -14.15
N THR A 245 -5.03 -4.64 -14.44
CA THR A 245 -5.28 -4.08 -15.78
C THR A 245 -4.04 -3.46 -16.43
N LEU A 246 -2.85 -3.67 -15.86
CA LEU A 246 -1.61 -2.97 -16.19
C LEU A 246 -1.31 -2.96 -17.70
N GLY A 247 -1.31 -1.77 -18.29
CA GLY A 247 -0.97 -1.54 -19.70
C GLY A 247 -1.93 -2.17 -20.72
N GLN A 248 -3.10 -2.64 -20.30
CA GLN A 248 -4.07 -3.29 -21.19
C GLN A 248 -4.98 -2.29 -21.92
N GLY A 249 -5.13 -1.06 -21.40
CA GLY A 249 -6.04 -0.04 -21.93
C GLY A 249 -7.47 -0.57 -22.12
N GLU A 250 -8.10 -0.24 -23.24
CA GLU A 250 -9.45 -0.70 -23.63
C GLU A 250 -9.45 -2.02 -24.44
N SER A 251 -8.27 -2.65 -24.58
CA SER A 251 -8.07 -3.87 -25.37
C SER A 251 -8.88 -5.08 -24.88
N PRO A 252 -8.99 -5.38 -23.56
CA PRO A 252 -9.65 -6.61 -23.12
C PRO A 252 -11.17 -6.56 -23.35
N ALA A 253 -11.65 -7.32 -24.34
CA ALA A 253 -13.06 -7.41 -24.70
C ALA A 253 -13.98 -7.77 -23.51
N GLY A 254 -13.49 -8.59 -22.57
CA GLY A 254 -14.24 -9.02 -21.39
C GLY A 254 -14.40 -7.99 -20.27
N LEU A 255 -13.81 -6.79 -20.40
CA LEU A 255 -13.93 -5.68 -19.44
C LEU A 255 -14.70 -4.47 -20.00
N ARG A 256 -15.05 -4.46 -21.29
CA ARG A 256 -15.64 -3.28 -21.96
C ARG A 256 -17.00 -2.90 -21.42
N ASP A 257 -17.79 -3.89 -21.02
CA ASP A 257 -19.11 -3.71 -20.42
C ASP A 257 -19.06 -3.13 -18.99
N LEU A 258 -17.94 -3.32 -18.27
CA LEU A 258 -17.75 -2.73 -16.95
C LEU A 258 -17.50 -1.21 -17.01
N GLN A 259 -17.16 -0.66 -18.18
CA GLN A 259 -16.85 0.76 -18.37
C GLN A 259 -15.88 1.29 -17.29
N LEU A 260 -14.77 0.55 -17.08
CA LEU A 260 -13.79 0.86 -16.05
C LEU A 260 -13.26 2.30 -16.15
N PRO A 261 -12.87 2.83 -17.34
CA PRO A 261 -12.34 4.19 -17.44
C PRO A 261 -13.34 5.24 -16.97
N ASP A 262 -14.60 5.13 -17.39
CA ASP A 262 -15.66 6.09 -17.05
C ASP A 262 -15.99 6.03 -15.55
N THR A 263 -16.05 4.84 -14.97
CA THR A 263 -16.33 4.67 -13.54
C THR A 263 -15.18 5.18 -12.69
N LEU A 264 -13.92 4.97 -13.10
CA LEU A 264 -12.76 5.54 -12.44
C LEU A 264 -12.70 7.07 -12.59
N HIS A 265 -13.04 7.60 -13.76
CA HIS A 265 -13.15 9.05 -13.96
C HIS A 265 -14.21 9.66 -13.03
N TYR A 266 -15.36 9.01 -12.90
CA TYR A 266 -16.41 9.36 -11.94
C TYR A 266 -15.91 9.35 -10.48
N TYR A 267 -15.09 8.36 -10.09
CA TYR A 267 -14.46 8.33 -8.76
C TYR A 267 -13.36 9.38 -8.57
N MET A 268 -12.76 9.89 -9.65
CA MET A 268 -11.70 10.90 -9.63
C MET A 268 -12.24 12.34 -9.57
N VAL A 269 -13.29 12.63 -10.32
CA VAL A 269 -13.89 13.98 -10.43
C VAL A 269 -15.03 14.17 -9.42
N GLY A 270 -15.67 13.08 -9.01
CA GLY A 270 -16.88 13.12 -8.20
C GLY A 270 -18.14 13.22 -9.04
N GLY A 271 -19.27 12.96 -8.40
CA GLY A 271 -20.60 12.94 -9.02
C GLY A 271 -21.65 12.45 -8.04
N VAL A 272 -22.90 12.38 -8.50
CA VAL A 272 -24.01 11.85 -7.68
C VAL A 272 -23.84 10.36 -7.49
N LYS A 273 -23.90 9.89 -6.24
CA LYS A 273 -23.79 8.48 -5.88
C LYS A 273 -24.78 7.64 -6.66
N ARG A 274 -24.26 6.59 -7.30
CA ARG A 274 -25.10 5.54 -7.87
C ARG A 274 -25.78 4.77 -6.73
N PRO A 275 -27.10 4.48 -6.82
CA PRO A 275 -27.79 3.73 -5.78
C PRO A 275 -27.18 2.33 -5.64
N ILE A 276 -26.95 1.91 -4.39
CA ILE A 276 -26.46 0.56 -4.07
C ILE A 276 -27.52 -0.45 -4.55
N CYS A 277 -27.12 -1.36 -5.43
CA CYS A 277 -28.01 -2.36 -6.04
C CYS A 277 -27.65 -3.77 -5.56
N GLY A 278 -28.64 -4.67 -5.51
CA GLY A 278 -28.45 -6.09 -5.15
C GLY A 278 -28.31 -6.36 -3.64
N SER A 279 -27.62 -7.44 -3.28
CA SER A 279 -27.46 -7.94 -1.91
C SER A 279 -26.76 -6.96 -0.95
N GLN A 280 -25.98 -6.02 -1.48
CA GLN A 280 -25.33 -4.96 -0.71
C GLN A 280 -26.33 -3.94 -0.13
N LYS A 281 -27.52 -3.79 -0.74
CA LYS A 281 -28.55 -2.86 -0.27
C LYS A 281 -29.08 -3.22 1.12
N GLU A 282 -29.16 -4.50 1.44
CA GLU A 282 -29.61 -4.97 2.75
C GLU A 282 -28.54 -4.76 3.82
N LYS A 283 -27.26 -4.98 3.47
CA LYS A 283 -26.12 -4.79 4.38
C LYS A 283 -25.95 -3.32 4.80
N TYR A 284 -26.05 -2.38 3.87
CA TYR A 284 -25.89 -0.94 4.14
C TYR A 284 -27.22 -0.23 4.42
N ARG A 285 -28.26 -0.96 4.85
CA ARG A 285 -29.54 -0.35 5.24
C ARG A 285 -29.40 0.55 6.46
N LEU A 286 -28.51 0.20 7.38
CA LEU A 286 -28.12 1.04 8.51
C LEU A 286 -26.91 1.88 8.11
N ALA A 287 -27.06 3.20 8.21
CA ALA A 287 -25.99 4.14 7.94
C ALA A 287 -24.88 4.02 8.99
N SER A 288 -23.67 4.45 8.62
CA SER A 288 -22.57 4.55 9.58
C SER A 288 -22.88 5.55 10.69
N PHE A 289 -22.50 5.24 11.93
CA PHE A 289 -22.60 6.13 13.07
C PHE A 289 -21.41 7.10 13.18
N GLN A 290 -20.33 6.85 12.45
CA GLN A 290 -19.09 7.62 12.54
C GLN A 290 -18.84 8.51 11.33
N VAL A 291 -19.23 8.07 10.12
CA VAL A 291 -18.99 8.82 8.88
C VAL A 291 -20.30 9.13 8.19
N ARG A 292 -20.61 10.42 8.05
CA ARG A 292 -21.76 10.90 7.29
C ARG A 292 -21.29 11.42 5.94
N GLU A 293 -21.57 10.66 4.89
CA GLU A 293 -21.36 11.12 3.52
C GLU A 293 -22.65 11.72 2.93
N GLY A 294 -22.49 12.72 2.07
CA GLY A 294 -23.61 13.27 1.29
C GLY A 294 -24.00 12.40 0.09
N ASP A 295 -24.84 12.96 -0.77
CA ASP A 295 -25.33 12.32 -2.00
C ASP A 295 -24.29 12.30 -3.12
N THR A 296 -23.14 12.94 -2.91
CA THR A 296 -22.01 12.95 -3.84
C THR A 296 -20.92 11.97 -3.41
N VAL A 297 -20.17 11.45 -4.38
CA VAL A 297 -18.97 10.64 -4.13
C VAL A 297 -17.98 11.42 -3.29
N ASN A 298 -17.39 10.77 -2.29
CA ASN A 298 -16.34 11.34 -1.49
C ASN A 298 -14.99 11.26 -2.22
N ILE A 299 -14.65 12.34 -2.92
CA ILE A 299 -13.43 12.48 -3.74
C ILE A 299 -12.17 12.31 -2.87
N ASP A 300 -12.21 12.75 -1.61
CA ASP A 300 -11.07 12.63 -0.69
C ASP A 300 -10.63 11.18 -0.44
N VAL A 301 -11.56 10.24 -0.58
CA VAL A 301 -11.29 8.80 -0.40
C VAL A 301 -11.00 8.13 -1.74
N THR A 302 -11.82 8.39 -2.76
CA THR A 302 -11.80 7.59 -4.01
C THR A 302 -10.82 8.09 -5.06
N ALA A 303 -10.52 9.40 -5.08
CA ALA A 303 -9.72 10.01 -6.14
C ALA A 303 -8.27 9.49 -6.26
N PRO A 304 -7.49 9.30 -5.17
CA PRO A 304 -6.11 8.82 -5.31
C PRO A 304 -6.05 7.42 -5.91
N GLY A 305 -6.92 6.51 -5.45
CA GLY A 305 -7.03 5.15 -5.98
C GLY A 305 -7.45 5.14 -7.45
N ALA A 306 -8.48 5.90 -7.81
CA ALA A 306 -8.97 5.96 -9.18
C ALA A 306 -7.95 6.56 -10.16
N THR A 307 -7.23 7.60 -9.73
CA THR A 307 -6.18 8.25 -10.54
C THR A 307 -5.04 7.28 -10.84
N LEU A 308 -4.56 6.56 -9.82
CA LEU A 308 -3.49 5.56 -9.99
C LEU A 308 -3.95 4.37 -10.84
N ALA A 309 -5.19 3.90 -10.64
CA ALA A 309 -5.78 2.83 -11.44
C ALA A 309 -5.79 3.19 -12.93
N LEU A 310 -6.29 4.39 -13.28
CA LEU A 310 -6.30 4.89 -14.67
C LEU A 310 -4.88 5.01 -15.23
N GLY A 311 -3.94 5.57 -14.45
CA GLY A 311 -2.56 5.73 -14.88
C GLY A 311 -1.86 4.41 -15.20
N LEU A 312 -2.10 3.37 -14.40
CA LEU A 312 -1.55 2.03 -14.62
C LEU A 312 -2.27 1.26 -15.73
N MET A 313 -3.60 1.37 -15.81
CA MET A 313 -4.41 0.73 -16.86
C MET A 313 -3.98 1.20 -18.26
N PHE A 314 -3.73 2.51 -18.41
CA PHE A 314 -3.30 3.14 -19.66
C PHE A 314 -1.79 3.41 -19.73
N PHE A 315 -0.99 2.72 -18.90
CA PHE A 315 0.47 2.87 -18.87
C PHE A 315 1.09 2.70 -20.26
N ASN A 316 1.89 3.68 -20.68
CA ASN A 316 2.56 3.70 -21.99
C ASN A 316 1.63 3.48 -23.21
N SER A 317 0.34 3.80 -23.09
CA SER A 317 -0.62 3.68 -24.19
C SER A 317 -0.61 4.88 -25.14
N GLY A 318 -0.15 6.05 -24.69
CA GLY A 318 -0.20 7.29 -25.47
C GLY A 318 -1.63 7.82 -25.70
N ASN A 319 -2.64 7.31 -25.00
CA ASN A 319 -4.03 7.75 -25.18
C ASN A 319 -4.21 9.21 -24.70
N ALA A 320 -4.38 10.13 -25.67
CA ALA A 320 -4.52 11.55 -25.40
C ALA A 320 -5.82 11.89 -24.66
N ALA A 321 -6.92 11.18 -24.94
CA ALA A 321 -8.23 11.48 -24.34
C ALA A 321 -8.22 11.25 -22.82
N ILE A 322 -7.67 10.11 -22.38
CA ILE A 322 -7.55 9.82 -20.94
C ILE A 322 -6.50 10.71 -20.27
N ALA A 323 -5.42 11.04 -20.99
CA ALA A 323 -4.40 11.95 -20.46
C ALA A 323 -4.93 13.38 -20.25
N GLU A 324 -5.91 13.82 -21.06
CA GLU A 324 -6.58 15.11 -20.92
C GLU A 324 -7.44 15.16 -19.65
N TRP A 325 -8.08 14.05 -19.27
CA TRP A 325 -8.84 13.97 -18.00
C TRP A 325 -7.97 14.21 -16.75
N MET A 326 -6.66 13.96 -16.86
CA MET A 326 -5.69 14.14 -15.78
C MET A 326 -4.96 15.50 -15.84
N GLN A 327 -5.34 16.37 -16.77
CA GLN A 327 -4.71 17.68 -16.89
C GLN A 327 -4.98 18.52 -15.62
N PRO A 328 -3.97 19.25 -15.10
CA PRO A 328 -4.20 20.21 -14.03
C PRO A 328 -5.22 21.27 -14.49
N PRO A 329 -6.14 21.70 -13.62
CA PRO A 329 -7.10 22.74 -13.99
C PRO A 329 -6.44 24.07 -14.34
N ASP A 330 -6.93 24.73 -15.39
CA ASP A 330 -6.32 25.97 -15.91
C ASP A 330 -6.77 27.25 -15.19
N SER A 331 -7.81 27.19 -14.35
CA SER A 331 -8.36 28.33 -13.62
C SER A 331 -8.12 28.22 -12.11
N ARG A 332 -7.89 29.36 -11.45
CA ARG A 332 -7.71 29.43 -9.99
C ARG A 332 -8.89 28.83 -9.23
N TYR A 333 -10.11 29.11 -9.69
CA TYR A 333 -11.33 28.57 -9.08
C TYR A 333 -11.38 27.04 -9.10
N LEU A 334 -11.01 26.40 -10.22
CA LEU A 334 -10.99 24.94 -10.30
C LEU A 334 -9.80 24.33 -9.55
N LEU A 335 -8.70 25.05 -9.41
CA LEU A 335 -7.55 24.62 -8.59
C LEU A 335 -7.92 24.61 -7.09
N ASP A 336 -8.68 25.58 -6.62
CA ASP A 336 -9.16 25.61 -5.22
C ASP A 336 -10.07 24.41 -4.89
N MET A 337 -10.68 23.78 -5.91
CA MET A 337 -11.53 22.59 -5.76
C MET A 337 -10.75 21.27 -5.73
N VAL A 338 -9.44 21.27 -5.99
CA VAL A 338 -8.62 20.05 -6.05
C VAL A 338 -7.46 20.17 -5.08
N ARG A 339 -7.34 19.19 -4.17
CA ARG A 339 -6.21 19.16 -3.24
C ARG A 339 -4.87 18.96 -3.98
N PRO A 340 -3.80 19.63 -3.54
CA PRO A 340 -2.52 19.63 -4.25
C PRO A 340 -1.82 18.26 -4.30
N ASP A 341 -2.04 17.41 -3.29
CA ASP A 341 -1.59 16.02 -3.26
C ASP A 341 -2.25 15.16 -4.35
N PHE A 342 -3.54 15.38 -4.64
CA PHE A 342 -4.21 14.71 -5.76
C PHE A 342 -3.74 15.23 -7.11
N LEU A 343 -3.43 16.52 -7.21
CA LEU A 343 -2.86 17.11 -8.43
C LEU A 343 -1.48 16.49 -8.74
N LEU A 344 -0.67 16.22 -7.73
CA LEU A 344 0.59 15.48 -7.88
C LEU A 344 0.33 14.09 -8.49
N LEU A 345 -0.61 13.32 -7.93
CA LEU A 345 -0.96 11.99 -8.46
C LEU A 345 -1.50 12.06 -9.89
N ARG A 346 -2.35 13.03 -10.22
CA ARG A 346 -2.87 13.25 -11.58
C ARG A 346 -1.75 13.56 -12.57
N THR A 347 -0.80 14.41 -12.17
CA THR A 347 0.35 14.76 -13.01
C THR A 347 1.26 13.54 -13.25
N ILE A 348 1.53 12.75 -12.21
CA ILE A 348 2.30 11.50 -12.33
C ILE A 348 1.56 10.51 -13.24
N ALA A 349 0.27 10.29 -13.03
CA ALA A 349 -0.54 9.38 -13.83
C ALA A 349 -0.61 9.81 -15.31
N ARG A 350 -0.73 11.11 -15.58
CA ARG A 350 -0.64 11.67 -16.94
C ARG A 350 0.71 11.37 -17.59
N GLY A 351 1.81 11.54 -16.85
CA GLY A 351 3.15 11.16 -17.30
C GLY A 351 3.28 9.67 -17.61
N LEU A 352 2.71 8.80 -16.77
CA LEU A 352 2.70 7.35 -16.98
C LEU A 352 1.92 6.94 -18.24
N ILE A 353 0.82 7.64 -18.56
CA ILE A 353 0.04 7.40 -19.79
C ILE A 353 0.82 7.87 -21.02
N GLN A 354 1.37 9.09 -20.96
CA GLN A 354 2.16 9.71 -22.03
C GLN A 354 3.66 9.43 -21.88
N TRP A 355 4.01 8.18 -21.52
CA TRP A 355 5.37 7.78 -21.16
C TRP A 355 6.42 8.15 -22.23
N GLN A 356 6.08 8.00 -23.50
CA GLN A 356 6.99 8.29 -24.63
C GLN A 356 7.30 9.79 -24.80
N ASN A 357 6.47 10.66 -24.23
CA ASN A 357 6.62 12.11 -24.35
C ASN A 357 7.49 12.72 -23.23
N ILE A 358 7.92 11.92 -22.25
CA ILE A 358 8.73 12.40 -21.12
C ILE A 358 10.14 12.74 -21.60
N ARG A 359 10.60 13.97 -21.30
CA ARG A 359 11.95 14.44 -21.63
C ARG A 359 12.71 14.89 -20.38
N PRO A 360 14.03 14.65 -20.29
CA PRO A 360 14.85 15.05 -19.15
C PRO A 360 15.32 16.52 -19.28
N ASP A 361 14.43 17.43 -19.64
CA ASP A 361 14.74 18.86 -19.79
C ASP A 361 13.80 19.75 -18.96
N ASN A 362 14.29 20.95 -18.63
CA ASN A 362 13.53 21.92 -17.83
C ASN A 362 12.33 22.48 -18.61
N GLU A 363 12.41 22.51 -19.94
CA GLU A 363 11.34 23.01 -20.81
C GLU A 363 10.11 22.10 -20.73
N TRP A 364 10.31 20.78 -20.80
CA TRP A 364 9.26 19.78 -20.62
C TRP A 364 8.66 19.84 -19.23
N PHE A 365 9.48 20.02 -18.19
CA PHE A 365 9.00 20.19 -16.82
C PHE A 365 8.11 21.43 -16.68
N GLN A 366 8.54 22.57 -17.22
CA GLN A 366 7.76 23.82 -17.23
C GLN A 366 6.47 23.68 -18.04
N ALA A 367 6.50 22.89 -19.13
CA ALA A 367 5.33 22.64 -19.95
C ALA A 367 4.20 21.89 -19.21
N GLN A 368 4.50 21.19 -18.10
CA GLN A 368 3.48 20.49 -17.31
C GLN A 368 2.57 21.43 -16.51
N PHE A 369 3.01 22.67 -16.25
CA PHE A 369 2.22 23.64 -15.50
C PHE A 369 1.23 24.38 -16.42
N PRO A 370 -0.01 24.64 -15.97
CA PRO A 370 -0.96 25.52 -16.65
C PRO A 370 -0.35 26.88 -16.97
N GLN A 371 -0.62 27.42 -18.17
CA GLN A 371 -0.04 28.69 -18.62
C GLN A 371 -0.30 29.84 -17.64
N THR A 372 -1.48 29.87 -17.04
CA THR A 372 -1.91 30.88 -16.05
C THR A 372 -1.10 30.86 -14.76
N LEU A 373 -0.52 29.71 -14.40
CA LEU A 373 0.28 29.54 -13.18
C LEU A 373 1.78 29.72 -13.42
N ARG A 374 2.26 29.61 -14.67
CA ARG A 374 3.69 29.71 -15.00
C ARG A 374 4.31 31.04 -14.56
N VAL A 375 3.55 32.13 -14.59
CA VAL A 375 3.99 33.47 -14.14
C VAL A 375 4.40 33.49 -12.66
N HIS A 376 3.87 32.57 -11.84
CA HIS A 376 4.15 32.50 -10.40
C HIS A 376 5.29 31.53 -10.06
N LEU A 377 5.80 30.78 -11.04
CA LEU A 377 6.93 29.86 -10.83
C LEU A 377 8.22 30.67 -10.72
N ARG A 378 8.71 30.86 -9.49
CA ARG A 378 10.07 31.33 -9.25
C ARG A 378 11.03 30.18 -9.57
N LEU A 379 11.63 30.21 -10.76
CA LEU A 379 12.71 29.29 -11.07
C LEU A 379 13.95 29.71 -10.26
N PRO A 380 14.69 28.76 -9.67
CA PRO A 380 16.06 29.03 -9.27
C PRO A 380 16.79 29.46 -10.54
N SER A 381 17.32 30.69 -10.55
CA SER A 381 18.25 31.15 -11.58
C SER A 381 19.36 30.11 -11.68
N ARG A 382 19.61 29.62 -12.90
CA ARG A 382 20.80 28.84 -13.20
C ARG A 382 22.00 29.77 -13.01
N GLU A 383 22.60 29.75 -11.83
CA GLU A 383 24.02 30.08 -11.65
C GLU A 383 24.87 28.82 -11.78
#